data_AF-A0A3M2A548-F1
#
_entry.id   AF-A0A3M2A548-F1
#
_cell.length_a   1.000
_cell.length_b   1.000
_cell.length_c   1.000
_cell.angle_alpha   90.00
_cell.angle_beta   90.00
_cell.angle_gamma   90.00
#
_symmetry.space_group_name_H-M   'P 1'
#
loop_
_entity.id
_entity.type
_entity.pdbx_description
1 polymer ?
#
loop_
_entity_poly.entity_id
_entity_poly.type
_entity_poly.pdbx_seq_one_letter_code
_entity_poly.pdbx_strand_id
1 'polypeptide(L)'
;MHTIRDLVHITKTASGRIARRPLLLSTALALSVGACSGDDDGTAGGTTGTTSGTTAASTSSTATTGTTGTTATTTTDASSTDTGTGDTGASDTGTGDTGTGDTGASDTGTGDTGTGGVGLEIAGMYVDEWGTSHDIDESTWTMDFGGGTPAVFHVLSYDNDADFLVARNDDANDYNPGLYSRFDWTYAMGALWYCQTVFDAPTAQDAENAPPADATDPSTGGCGGFAWTNLTP
;
A
#
# COMPACT_ATOMS: atom_id res chain seq x y z
N MET A 1 -6.76 -11.66 65.02
CA MET A 1 -7.66 -10.65 64.41
C MET A 1 -6.88 -9.34 64.26
N HIS A 2 -6.53 -8.96 63.04
CA HIS A 2 -6.66 -7.61 62.46
C HIS A 2 -5.96 -7.59 61.11
N THR A 3 -6.76 -7.72 60.06
CA THR A 3 -6.33 -7.63 58.67
C THR A 3 -6.24 -6.16 58.29
N ILE A 4 -5.14 -5.73 57.69
CA ILE A 4 -5.06 -4.41 57.02
C ILE A 4 -4.71 -4.68 55.57
N ARG A 5 -5.66 -4.32 54.69
CA ARG A 5 -5.51 -4.32 53.22
C ARG A 5 -5.11 -2.91 52.82
N ASP A 6 -3.97 -2.74 52.18
CA ASP A 6 -3.67 -1.50 51.46
C ASP A 6 -4.52 -1.44 50.18
N LEU A 7 -5.33 -0.38 50.08
CA LEU A 7 -6.22 -0.12 48.94
C LEU A 7 -5.84 1.23 48.33
N VAL A 8 -4.88 1.20 47.41
CA VAL A 8 -4.39 2.40 46.72
C VAL A 8 -5.51 2.99 45.87
N HIS A 9 -6.06 4.12 46.33
CA HIS A 9 -7.01 4.91 45.57
C HIS A 9 -6.29 5.74 44.51
N ILE A 10 -6.42 5.35 43.24
CA ILE A 10 -6.00 6.19 42.10
C ILE A 10 -7.13 7.20 41.81
N THR A 11 -6.96 8.45 42.27
CA THR A 11 -7.86 9.55 41.93
C THR A 11 -7.58 10.04 40.51
N LYS A 12 -8.37 9.58 39.53
CA LYS A 12 -8.33 10.08 38.15
C LYS A 12 -8.92 11.49 38.09
N THR A 13 -8.07 12.51 37.99
CA THR A 13 -8.47 13.91 37.84
C THR A 13 -9.23 14.13 36.53
N ALA A 14 -10.49 14.54 36.62
CA ALA A 14 -11.29 14.94 35.46
C ALA A 14 -11.09 16.43 35.16
N SER A 15 -10.79 16.77 33.90
CA SER A 15 -10.77 18.16 33.41
C SER A 15 -11.22 18.20 31.95
N GLY A 16 -11.99 19.23 31.57
CA GLY A 16 -12.41 19.48 30.17
C GLY A 16 -13.91 19.33 29.89
N ARG A 17 -14.74 20.30 30.30
CA ARG A 17 -16.11 20.51 29.77
C ARG A 17 -16.27 21.90 29.15
N ILE A 18 -15.94 22.06 27.86
CA ILE A 18 -16.33 23.21 27.00
C ILE A 18 -16.35 22.70 25.55
N ALA A 19 -17.31 22.96 24.66
CA ALA A 19 -18.75 23.23 24.82
C ALA A 19 -19.42 22.83 23.50
N ARG A 20 -20.55 22.10 23.52
CA ARG A 20 -21.29 21.73 22.30
C ARG A 20 -22.01 22.96 21.74
N ARG A 21 -21.91 23.21 20.43
CA ARG A 21 -22.82 24.10 19.68
C ARG A 21 -23.65 23.31 18.66
N PRO A 22 -24.93 23.67 18.43
CA PRO A 22 -25.89 22.78 17.80
C PRO A 22 -25.91 22.86 16.27
N LEU A 23 -26.43 21.78 15.69
CA LEU A 23 -26.92 21.65 14.31
C LEU A 23 -27.75 22.87 13.86
N LEU A 24 -27.57 23.30 12.60
CA LEU A 24 -28.66 23.85 11.82
C LEU A 24 -28.74 23.15 10.47
N LEU A 25 -29.91 22.55 10.27
CA LEU A 25 -30.34 21.78 9.10
C LEU A 25 -30.70 22.72 7.96
N SER A 26 -30.29 22.42 6.72
CA SER A 26 -30.88 23.01 5.51
C SER A 26 -30.69 22.09 4.29
N THR A 27 -31.54 21.07 4.22
CA THR A 27 -31.81 20.32 2.99
C THR A 27 -32.47 21.23 1.94
N ALA A 28 -31.93 21.26 0.73
CA ALA A 28 -32.60 21.81 -0.44
C ALA A 28 -32.76 20.71 -1.51
N LEU A 29 -33.99 20.23 -1.67
CA LEU A 29 -34.40 19.28 -2.70
C LEU A 29 -34.83 20.06 -3.95
N ALA A 30 -34.27 19.74 -5.11
CA ALA A 30 -34.79 20.20 -6.41
C ALA A 30 -34.70 19.06 -7.44
N LEU A 31 -35.87 18.54 -7.82
CA LEU A 31 -36.03 17.56 -8.90
C LEU A 31 -35.69 18.21 -10.25
N SER A 32 -34.90 17.52 -11.07
CA SER A 32 -34.86 17.73 -12.52
C SER A 32 -35.34 16.47 -13.24
N VAL A 33 -36.59 16.51 -13.70
CA VAL A 33 -37.19 15.43 -14.51
C VAL A 33 -36.57 15.47 -15.91
N GLY A 34 -35.72 14.50 -16.22
CA GLY A 34 -35.29 14.21 -17.60
C GLY A 34 -36.35 13.37 -18.29
N ALA A 35 -37.03 13.94 -19.29
CA ALA A 35 -38.08 13.24 -20.03
C ALA A 35 -37.50 12.17 -20.96
N CYS A 36 -38.20 11.03 -21.04
CA CYS A 36 -37.97 10.01 -22.05
C CYS A 36 -38.48 10.46 -23.43
N SER A 37 -37.71 10.18 -24.48
CA SER A 37 -38.16 10.15 -25.88
C SER A 37 -37.24 9.21 -26.64
N GLY A 38 -37.76 8.03 -26.96
CA GLY A 38 -37.09 6.99 -27.71
C GLY A 38 -38.17 6.13 -28.35
N ASP A 39 -38.39 6.34 -29.64
CA ASP A 39 -39.53 5.82 -30.38
C ASP A 39 -39.41 4.31 -30.66
N ASP A 40 -40.33 3.53 -30.08
CA ASP A 40 -40.62 2.16 -30.51
C ASP A 40 -41.67 2.20 -31.63
N ASP A 41 -41.29 1.84 -32.86
CA ASP A 41 -42.27 1.57 -33.92
C ASP A 41 -41.73 0.61 -35.00
N GLY A 42 -42.55 -0.37 -35.42
CA GLY A 42 -42.39 -1.05 -36.72
C GLY A 42 -41.77 -2.46 -36.78
N THR A 43 -42.45 -3.48 -36.22
CA THR A 43 -42.19 -4.89 -36.59
C THR A 43 -42.93 -5.30 -37.88
N ALA A 44 -42.19 -5.69 -38.93
CA ALA A 44 -42.59 -6.61 -40.01
C ALA A 44 -41.35 -7.00 -40.84
N GLY A 45 -41.16 -8.21 -41.38
CA GLY A 45 -41.92 -9.46 -41.25
C GLY A 45 -41.57 -10.45 -42.39
N GLY A 46 -41.03 -11.64 -42.04
CA GLY A 46 -40.75 -12.77 -42.96
C GLY A 46 -39.55 -12.60 -43.91
N THR A 47 -39.04 -13.63 -44.61
CA THR A 47 -39.22 -15.10 -44.47
C THR A 47 -38.12 -15.84 -45.27
N THR A 48 -37.75 -17.04 -44.82
CA THR A 48 -37.20 -18.18 -45.63
C THR A 48 -36.01 -17.96 -46.61
N GLY A 49 -34.81 -18.38 -46.18
CA GLY A 49 -34.11 -19.58 -46.70
C GLY A 49 -33.45 -19.61 -48.11
N THR A 50 -32.38 -20.43 -48.19
CA THR A 50 -31.80 -21.13 -49.38
C THR A 50 -30.38 -20.73 -49.84
N THR A 51 -29.39 -21.47 -49.31
CA THR A 51 -28.36 -22.28 -50.02
C THR A 51 -27.36 -21.70 -51.05
N SER A 52 -26.11 -22.20 -50.94
CA SER A 52 -25.03 -22.32 -51.96
C SER A 52 -24.17 -21.11 -52.33
N GLY A 53 -22.88 -21.20 -51.99
CA GLY A 53 -21.82 -20.31 -52.48
C GLY A 53 -21.24 -20.70 -53.85
N THR A 54 -20.11 -20.09 -54.21
CA THR A 54 -19.02 -20.64 -55.04
C THR A 54 -17.81 -19.68 -55.04
N THR A 55 -16.62 -20.25 -55.11
CA THR A 55 -15.30 -19.61 -55.28
C THR A 55 -15.14 -18.77 -56.55
N ALA A 56 -14.36 -17.68 -56.48
CA ALA A 56 -13.32 -17.37 -57.48
C ALA A 56 -12.35 -16.28 -56.97
N ALA A 57 -11.06 -16.44 -57.24
CA ALA A 57 -10.03 -15.42 -57.04
C ALA A 57 -9.81 -14.59 -58.32
N SER A 58 -9.13 -13.44 -58.22
CA SER A 58 -8.13 -13.01 -59.22
C SER A 58 -7.30 -11.77 -58.79
N THR A 59 -5.98 -11.94 -58.90
CA THR A 59 -4.92 -10.98 -59.34
C THR A 59 -5.30 -9.51 -59.62
N SER A 60 -4.61 -8.49 -59.10
CA SER A 60 -3.16 -8.13 -59.23
C SER A 60 -2.77 -7.37 -60.52
N SER A 61 -2.36 -6.09 -60.37
CA SER A 61 -1.27 -5.38 -61.10
C SER A 61 -1.32 -3.88 -60.69
N THR A 62 -0.28 -3.20 -60.19
CA THR A 62 1.10 -2.91 -60.66
C THR A 62 1.21 -1.74 -61.66
N ALA A 63 1.79 -0.60 -61.21
CA ALA A 63 2.78 0.24 -61.92
C ALA A 63 3.23 1.41 -61.00
N THR A 64 4.50 1.57 -60.58
CA THR A 64 5.68 2.13 -61.31
C THR A 64 5.51 3.64 -61.57
N THR A 65 6.35 4.61 -61.12
CA THR A 65 7.82 4.79 -61.24
C THR A 65 8.27 5.97 -60.32
N GLY A 66 9.50 6.15 -59.81
CA GLY A 66 10.71 5.32 -59.76
C GLY A 66 12.01 6.16 -59.52
N THR A 67 13.05 5.54 -58.92
CA THR A 67 14.52 5.73 -59.14
C THR A 67 15.11 7.16 -59.21
N THR A 68 16.10 7.58 -58.40
CA THR A 68 17.57 7.29 -58.50
C THR A 68 18.29 8.19 -57.44
N GLY A 69 19.43 7.89 -56.80
CA GLY A 69 20.28 6.69 -56.77
C GLY A 69 21.52 6.86 -55.86
N THR A 70 22.15 5.71 -55.58
CA THR A 70 23.44 5.36 -54.95
C THR A 70 24.57 6.41 -54.91
N THR A 71 25.30 6.53 -53.78
CA THR A 71 26.70 6.02 -53.59
C THR A 71 27.23 6.30 -52.18
N ALA A 72 27.98 5.35 -51.61
CA ALA A 72 28.59 5.41 -50.29
C ALA A 72 29.99 6.02 -50.29
N THR A 73 30.45 6.53 -49.14
CA THR A 73 31.88 6.67 -48.81
C THR A 73 32.10 6.36 -47.34
N THR A 74 33.06 5.48 -47.06
CA THR A 74 33.59 5.15 -45.73
C THR A 74 34.66 6.15 -45.29
N THR A 75 34.66 6.55 -44.00
CA THR A 75 35.90 6.98 -43.33
C THR A 75 35.87 6.55 -41.85
N THR A 76 36.96 5.95 -41.41
CA THR A 76 37.22 5.47 -40.03
C THR A 76 38.01 6.51 -39.23
N ASP A 77 38.04 6.34 -37.91
CA ASP A 77 38.98 6.92 -36.94
C ASP A 77 39.03 8.44 -36.75
N ALA A 78 38.73 8.85 -35.51
CA ALA A 78 39.70 9.58 -34.71
C ALA A 78 39.46 9.31 -33.21
N SER A 79 40.45 8.71 -32.56
CA SER A 79 40.58 8.69 -31.10
C SER A 79 40.83 10.11 -30.57
N SER A 80 40.22 10.47 -29.44
CA SER A 80 40.69 11.56 -28.59
C SER A 80 40.96 11.03 -27.19
N THR A 81 42.19 10.57 -26.97
CA THR A 81 42.77 10.44 -25.63
C THR A 81 42.90 11.82 -24.99
N ASP A 82 42.35 11.99 -23.79
CA ASP A 82 42.78 13.05 -22.87
C ASP A 82 43.61 12.42 -21.74
N THR A 83 44.65 13.14 -21.29
CA THR A 83 45.76 12.58 -20.51
C THR A 83 46.17 13.50 -19.37
N GLY A 84 46.15 12.97 -18.15
CA GLY A 84 46.80 13.55 -16.97
C GLY A 84 45.85 14.40 -16.13
N THR A 85 45.72 14.11 -14.84
CA THR A 85 46.82 14.31 -13.89
C THR A 85 46.82 13.21 -12.83
N GLY A 86 47.98 12.65 -12.53
CA GLY A 86 48.11 11.69 -11.43
C GLY A 86 48.27 12.39 -10.08
N ASP A 87 47.72 11.80 -9.02
CA ASP A 87 48.11 12.12 -7.65
C ASP A 87 48.66 10.86 -6.98
N THR A 88 49.94 10.91 -6.62
CA THR A 88 50.66 9.84 -5.94
C THR A 88 50.74 10.17 -4.45
N GLY A 89 49.72 9.75 -3.69
CA GLY A 89 49.63 9.95 -2.25
C GLY A 89 49.97 8.70 -1.43
N ALA A 90 51.24 8.59 -1.03
CA ALA A 90 51.82 7.77 0.04
C ALA A 90 51.06 6.52 0.57
N SER A 91 51.72 5.36 0.47
CA SER A 91 51.61 4.34 1.51
C SER A 91 52.21 4.88 2.81
N ASP A 92 51.46 4.83 3.92
CA ASP A 92 52.05 4.89 5.26
C ASP A 92 51.96 3.50 5.92
N THR A 93 53.10 3.00 6.36
CA THR A 93 53.26 1.67 6.94
C THR A 93 53.38 1.74 8.44
N GLY A 94 52.23 1.63 9.11
CA GLY A 94 52.08 0.87 10.34
C GLY A 94 52.48 1.53 11.67
N THR A 95 51.66 1.27 12.67
CA THR A 95 52.17 0.89 13.99
C THR A 95 51.23 -0.16 14.56
N GLY A 96 51.76 -1.31 14.96
CA GLY A 96 50.96 -2.33 15.64
C GLY A 96 50.79 -1.95 17.10
N ASP A 97 49.56 -2.06 17.63
CA ASP A 97 49.32 -2.04 19.07
C ASP A 97 48.99 -3.45 19.56
N THR A 98 49.98 -4.11 20.15
CA THR A 98 49.78 -5.34 20.91
C THR A 98 49.47 -4.98 22.36
N GLY A 99 48.23 -4.55 22.62
CA GLY A 99 47.70 -4.24 23.94
C GLY A 99 46.75 -5.33 24.45
N THR A 100 47.27 -6.28 25.24
CA THR A 100 46.44 -7.31 25.89
C THR A 100 45.63 -6.69 27.03
N GLY A 101 44.30 -6.74 26.95
CA GLY A 101 43.41 -6.04 27.90
C GLY A 101 42.02 -6.66 28.04
N ASP A 102 41.90 -7.98 27.89
CA ASP A 102 40.65 -8.70 28.17
C ASP A 102 40.44 -8.84 29.70
N THR A 103 39.69 -7.90 30.26
CA THR A 103 38.98 -8.07 31.52
C THR A 103 37.56 -7.51 31.35
N GLY A 104 36.61 -8.39 31.06
CA GLY A 104 35.22 -8.02 30.80
C GLY A 104 34.60 -7.18 31.93
N ALA A 105 34.03 -6.05 31.54
CA ALA A 105 32.94 -5.40 32.27
C ALA A 105 31.67 -5.60 31.43
N SER A 106 30.56 -5.93 32.09
CA SER A 106 29.29 -6.24 31.42
C SER A 106 28.84 -5.10 30.52
N ASP A 107 28.88 -5.30 29.21
CA ASP A 107 28.14 -4.46 28.29
C ASP A 107 26.66 -4.81 28.42
N THR A 108 25.98 -4.06 29.28
CA THR A 108 24.53 -3.98 29.35
C THR A 108 24.12 -2.55 29.02
N GLY A 109 24.73 -2.00 27.97
CA GLY A 109 24.42 -0.71 27.38
C GLY A 109 23.45 -0.84 26.22
N THR A 110 22.18 -1.19 26.49
CA THR A 110 21.10 -0.94 25.53
C THR A 110 20.91 0.58 25.40
N GLY A 111 21.71 1.18 24.52
CA GLY A 111 21.93 2.62 24.44
C GLY A 111 22.09 3.10 23.01
N ASP A 112 21.45 2.44 22.05
CA ASP A 112 21.24 3.03 20.73
C ASP A 112 20.15 4.11 20.84
N THR A 113 20.61 5.32 21.16
CA THR A 113 19.87 6.55 20.91
C THR A 113 20.49 7.29 19.73
N GLY A 114 20.64 6.59 18.60
CA GLY A 114 20.46 7.24 17.30
C GLY A 114 19.03 7.79 17.17
N THR A 115 18.73 8.40 16.02
CA THR A 115 17.34 8.69 15.61
C THR A 115 16.67 7.39 15.14
N GLY A 116 16.67 6.37 16.01
CA GLY A 116 16.12 5.05 15.77
C GLY A 116 14.64 5.07 16.08
N GLY A 117 13.81 4.91 15.06
CA GLY A 117 12.37 4.81 15.22
C GLY A 117 12.01 3.61 16.10
N VAL A 118 10.94 3.75 16.88
CA VAL A 118 10.20 2.58 17.32
C VAL A 118 9.70 1.86 16.07
N GLY A 119 9.91 0.53 16.00
CA GLY A 119 9.40 -0.28 14.90
C GLY A 119 7.88 -0.23 14.81
N LEU A 120 7.32 -0.82 13.76
CA LEU A 120 5.87 -0.96 13.61
C LEU A 120 5.31 -1.71 14.84
N GLU A 121 4.46 -1.06 15.63
CA GLU A 121 4.07 -1.59 16.94
C GLU A 121 3.18 -2.84 16.89
N ILE A 122 2.49 -3.04 15.76
CA ILE A 122 1.66 -4.20 15.46
C ILE A 122 2.44 -5.32 14.74
N ALA A 123 3.78 -5.25 14.66
CA ALA A 123 4.58 -6.31 14.04
C ALA A 123 4.43 -7.64 14.81
N GLY A 124 4.12 -8.72 14.09
CA GLY A 124 3.82 -10.02 14.65
C GLY A 124 3.08 -10.93 13.67
N MET A 125 2.88 -12.18 14.11
CA MET A 125 2.02 -13.15 13.42
C MET A 125 0.66 -13.19 14.11
N TYR A 126 -0.42 -13.23 13.33
CA TYR A 126 -1.80 -13.26 13.82
C TYR A 126 -2.68 -14.16 12.94
N VAL A 127 -3.83 -14.55 13.47
CA VAL A 127 -4.93 -15.20 12.72
C VAL A 127 -6.21 -14.39 12.92
N ASP A 128 -6.97 -14.19 11.83
CA ASP A 128 -8.26 -13.50 11.87
C ASP A 128 -9.45 -14.43 12.17
N GLU A 129 -10.67 -13.86 12.21
CA GLU A 129 -11.91 -14.60 12.48
C GLU A 129 -12.33 -15.59 11.37
N TRP A 130 -11.70 -15.51 10.19
CA TRP A 130 -11.94 -16.41 9.04
C TRP A 130 -10.84 -17.47 8.88
N GLY A 131 -9.73 -17.35 9.60
CA GLY A 131 -8.57 -18.25 9.53
C GLY A 131 -7.47 -17.78 8.59
N THR A 132 -7.51 -16.53 8.11
CA THR A 132 -6.40 -15.91 7.36
C THR A 132 -5.21 -15.75 8.31
N SER A 133 -4.01 -16.15 7.87
CA SER A 133 -2.77 -15.86 8.58
C SER A 133 -2.24 -14.50 8.16
N HIS A 134 -1.95 -13.63 9.12
CA HIS A 134 -1.30 -12.34 8.91
C HIS A 134 0.13 -12.43 9.44
N ASP A 135 1.11 -12.13 8.59
CA ASP A 135 2.51 -11.93 9.00
C ASP A 135 2.83 -10.44 8.77
N ILE A 136 3.11 -9.71 9.84
CA ILE A 136 3.25 -8.25 9.85
C ILE A 136 4.66 -7.91 10.33
N ASP A 137 5.44 -7.23 9.49
CA ASP A 137 6.76 -6.70 9.80
C ASP A 137 6.90 -5.23 9.36
N GLU A 138 8.04 -4.60 9.64
CA GLU A 138 8.27 -3.17 9.33
C GLU A 138 8.31 -2.85 7.82
N SER A 139 8.41 -3.87 6.97
CA SER A 139 8.57 -3.81 5.51
C SER A 139 7.45 -4.50 4.73
N THR A 140 6.78 -5.51 5.30
CA THR A 140 5.66 -6.20 4.65
C THR A 140 4.51 -6.51 5.60
N TRP A 141 3.29 -6.54 5.04
CA TRP A 141 2.15 -7.26 5.61
C TRP A 141 1.73 -8.32 4.60
N THR A 142 1.86 -9.59 4.96
CA THR A 142 1.40 -10.73 4.16
C THR A 142 0.12 -11.31 4.74
N MET A 143 -0.88 -11.57 3.89
CA MET A 143 -2.13 -12.23 4.24
C MET A 143 -2.27 -13.55 3.45
N ASP A 144 -2.15 -14.69 4.14
CA ASP A 144 -2.38 -16.02 3.57
C ASP A 144 -3.78 -16.52 3.92
N PHE A 145 -4.65 -16.61 2.91
CA PHE A 145 -6.05 -17.04 3.02
C PHE A 145 -6.21 -18.57 3.13
N GLY A 146 -5.13 -19.34 3.32
CA GLY A 146 -5.14 -20.80 3.38
C GLY A 146 -5.29 -21.47 2.00
N GLY A 147 -5.09 -20.71 0.92
CA GLY A 147 -5.18 -21.17 -0.46
C GLY A 147 -5.16 -20.01 -1.46
N GLY A 148 -4.65 -20.27 -2.67
CA GLY A 148 -4.42 -19.23 -3.68
C GLY A 148 -3.04 -18.59 -3.54
N THR A 149 -2.91 -17.36 -4.03
CA THR A 149 -1.71 -16.53 -3.85
C THR A 149 -1.91 -15.66 -2.59
N PRO A 150 -1.00 -15.64 -1.61
CA PRO A 150 -1.07 -14.70 -0.50
C PRO A 150 -1.05 -13.25 -1.00
N ALA A 151 -1.83 -12.38 -0.38
CA ALA A 151 -1.75 -10.94 -0.67
C ALA A 151 -0.57 -10.34 0.11
N VAL A 152 0.35 -9.68 -0.59
CA VAL A 152 1.52 -9.02 0.01
C VAL A 152 1.37 -7.50 -0.15
N PHE A 153 1.59 -6.78 0.94
CA PHE A 153 1.56 -5.32 1.00
C PHE A 153 2.91 -4.81 1.48
N HIS A 154 3.65 -4.11 0.61
CA HIS A 154 4.98 -3.55 0.91
C HIS A 154 4.81 -2.25 1.69
N VAL A 155 5.15 -2.26 2.97
CA VAL A 155 5.03 -1.11 3.88
C VAL A 155 5.98 0.01 3.40
N LEU A 156 5.45 1.22 3.29
CA LEU A 156 6.18 2.41 2.84
C LEU A 156 6.41 3.40 4.00
N SER A 157 5.42 3.52 4.87
CA SER A 157 5.44 4.37 6.06
C SER A 157 4.39 3.92 7.07
N TYR A 158 4.61 4.24 8.33
CA TYR A 158 3.66 4.04 9.42
C TYR A 158 3.77 5.17 10.45
N ASP A 159 2.68 5.42 11.17
CA ASP A 159 2.60 6.34 12.28
C ASP A 159 1.90 5.62 13.45
N ASN A 160 2.70 5.21 14.45
CA ASN A 160 2.21 4.51 15.63
C ASN A 160 1.41 5.45 16.57
N ASP A 161 1.64 6.77 16.55
CA ASP A 161 0.85 7.71 17.37
C ASP A 161 -0.54 7.97 16.77
N ALA A 162 -0.73 7.65 15.48
CA ALA A 162 -1.97 7.81 14.73
C ALA A 162 -2.62 6.47 14.30
N ASP A 163 -2.11 5.34 14.80
CA ASP A 163 -2.59 3.96 14.55
C ASP A 163 -2.76 3.60 13.05
N PHE A 164 -1.83 3.99 12.15
CA PHE A 164 -1.94 3.61 10.73
C PHE A 164 -0.62 3.33 9.99
N LEU A 165 -0.71 2.59 8.88
CA LEU A 165 0.36 2.40 7.91
C LEU A 165 -0.14 2.53 6.47
N VAL A 166 0.79 2.88 5.58
CA VAL A 166 0.59 2.96 4.12
C VAL A 166 1.51 1.96 3.44
N ALA A 167 0.95 1.19 2.51
CA ALA A 167 1.66 0.14 1.79
C ALA A 167 1.36 0.18 0.29
N ARG A 168 2.29 -0.34 -0.52
CA ARG A 168 2.04 -0.66 -1.93
C ARG A 168 1.60 -2.11 -2.05
N ASN A 169 0.50 -2.35 -2.75
CA ASN A 169 0.05 -3.70 -3.09
C ASN A 169 1.06 -4.35 -4.04
N ASP A 170 1.49 -5.59 -3.78
CA ASP A 170 2.39 -6.31 -4.68
C ASP A 170 1.79 -6.43 -6.09
N ASP A 171 2.64 -6.43 -7.11
CA ASP A 171 2.23 -6.57 -8.52
C ASP A 171 1.66 -7.98 -8.84
N ALA A 172 1.90 -8.96 -7.97
CA ALA A 172 1.35 -10.31 -8.02
C ALA A 172 0.05 -10.50 -7.23
N ASN A 173 -0.45 -9.48 -6.50
CA ASN A 173 -1.73 -9.57 -5.81
C ASN A 173 -2.89 -9.71 -6.82
N ASP A 174 -3.81 -10.63 -6.56
CA ASP A 174 -5.01 -10.83 -7.39
C ASP A 174 -5.93 -9.59 -7.44
N TYR A 175 -5.81 -8.70 -6.45
CA TYR A 175 -6.61 -7.48 -6.31
C TYR A 175 -5.73 -6.24 -6.20
N ASN A 176 -6.07 -5.22 -6.99
CA ASN A 176 -5.43 -3.89 -6.98
C ASN A 176 -3.89 -3.91 -7.08
N PRO A 177 -3.26 -4.74 -7.94
CA PRO A 177 -1.81 -4.87 -8.01
C PRO A 177 -1.13 -3.53 -8.35
N GLY A 178 -0.07 -3.21 -7.61
CA GLY A 178 0.72 -1.99 -7.79
C GLY A 178 0.07 -0.68 -7.36
N LEU A 179 -1.19 -0.69 -6.89
CA LEU A 179 -1.86 0.43 -6.23
C LEU A 179 -1.45 0.52 -4.75
N TYR A 180 -2.01 1.49 -4.02
CA TYR A 180 -1.64 1.76 -2.63
C TYR A 180 -2.82 1.52 -1.68
N SER A 181 -2.51 0.97 -0.51
CA SER A 181 -3.45 0.71 0.57
C SER A 181 -3.09 1.51 1.81
N ARG A 182 -4.11 1.85 2.60
CA ARG A 182 -3.98 2.34 3.98
C ARG A 182 -4.60 1.30 4.90
N PHE A 183 -3.87 0.93 5.94
CA PHE A 183 -4.35 0.08 7.01
C PHE A 183 -4.33 0.89 8.31
N ASP A 184 -5.47 1.01 8.96
CA ASP A 184 -5.62 1.58 10.30
C ASP A 184 -5.78 0.44 11.30
N TRP A 185 -5.29 0.60 12.52
CA TRP A 185 -5.50 -0.35 13.62
C TRP A 185 -6.12 0.31 14.85
N THR A 186 -6.53 -0.52 15.82
CA THR A 186 -6.88 -0.04 17.16
C THR A 186 -6.85 -1.19 18.17
N TYR A 187 -6.56 -0.86 19.44
CA TYR A 187 -6.63 -1.81 20.55
C TYR A 187 -7.95 -1.66 21.30
N ALA A 188 -8.88 -2.60 21.06
CA ALA A 188 -10.20 -2.60 21.67
C ALA A 188 -10.54 -3.97 22.26
N MET A 189 -11.26 -3.98 23.38
CA MET A 189 -11.75 -5.20 24.06
C MET A 189 -10.65 -6.21 24.45
N GLY A 190 -9.38 -5.78 24.48
CA GLY A 190 -8.23 -6.63 24.79
C GLY A 190 -7.61 -7.35 23.59
N ALA A 191 -8.01 -7.00 22.37
CA ALA A 191 -7.47 -7.53 21.12
C ALA A 191 -6.99 -6.39 20.19
N LEU A 192 -6.15 -6.75 19.22
CA LEU A 192 -5.82 -5.90 18.08
C LEU A 192 -6.95 -6.02 17.05
N TRP A 193 -7.33 -4.89 16.46
CA TRP A 193 -8.28 -4.82 15.34
C TRP A 193 -7.65 -4.03 14.21
N TYR A 194 -7.91 -4.39 12.96
CA TYR A 194 -7.47 -3.63 11.80
C TYR A 194 -8.59 -3.36 10.79
N CYS A 195 -8.39 -2.32 9.99
CA CYS A 195 -9.21 -1.94 8.86
C CYS A 195 -8.32 -1.61 7.67
N GLN A 196 -8.55 -2.23 6.51
CA GLN A 196 -7.99 -1.75 5.25
C GLN A 196 -8.87 -0.61 4.71
N THR A 197 -8.65 0.59 5.27
CA THR A 197 -9.45 1.80 4.98
C THR A 197 -9.39 2.22 3.52
N VAL A 198 -8.28 1.93 2.84
CA VAL A 198 -8.10 2.15 1.40
C VAL A 198 -7.40 0.94 0.78
N PHE A 199 -7.84 0.54 -0.41
CA PHE A 199 -7.36 -0.67 -1.11
C PHE A 199 -6.84 -0.41 -2.55
N ASP A 200 -7.14 0.75 -3.15
CA ASP A 200 -6.90 1.07 -4.57
C ASP A 200 -6.44 2.52 -4.83
N ALA A 201 -5.79 3.19 -3.86
CA ALA A 201 -5.30 4.55 -4.09
C ALA A 201 -4.27 4.60 -5.25
N PRO A 202 -4.31 5.64 -6.10
CA PRO A 202 -3.39 5.77 -7.22
C PRO A 202 -1.98 6.22 -6.78
N THR A 203 -1.83 6.80 -5.58
CA THR A 203 -0.54 7.14 -4.98
C THR A 203 -0.52 6.84 -3.48
N ALA A 204 0.68 6.63 -2.91
CA ALA A 204 0.86 6.49 -1.46
C ALA A 204 0.33 7.72 -0.70
N GLN A 205 0.48 8.91 -1.28
CA GLN A 205 0.02 10.16 -0.66
C GLN A 205 -1.51 10.25 -0.62
N ASP A 206 -2.22 9.68 -1.59
CA ASP A 206 -3.69 9.61 -1.58
C ASP A 206 -4.20 8.58 -0.56
N ALA A 207 -3.48 7.47 -0.37
CA ALA A 207 -3.76 6.52 0.72
C ALA A 207 -3.54 7.16 2.09
N GLU A 208 -2.41 7.85 2.30
CA GLU A 208 -2.07 8.53 3.55
C GLU A 208 -3.10 9.62 3.91
N ASN A 209 -3.54 10.42 2.94
CA ASN A 209 -4.50 11.51 3.15
C ASN A 209 -5.96 11.04 3.33
N ALA A 210 -6.24 9.74 3.20
CA ALA A 210 -7.58 9.22 3.42
C ALA A 210 -8.02 9.43 4.89
N PRO A 211 -9.31 9.72 5.17
CA PRO A 211 -9.81 9.78 6.53
C PRO A 211 -9.60 8.44 7.25
N PRO A 212 -9.13 8.43 8.51
CA PRO A 212 -9.01 7.19 9.28
C PRO A 212 -10.38 6.53 9.50
N ALA A 213 -10.37 5.22 9.68
CA ALA A 213 -11.57 4.45 10.05
C ALA A 213 -12.10 4.84 11.45
N ASP A 214 -13.40 4.64 11.70
CA ASP A 214 -14.01 4.95 13.00
C ASP A 214 -13.77 3.82 14.01
N ALA A 215 -12.81 4.04 14.93
CA ALA A 215 -12.42 3.09 15.97
C ALA A 215 -13.34 3.09 17.22
N THR A 216 -14.51 3.77 17.19
CA THR A 216 -15.37 3.92 18.39
C THR A 216 -15.98 2.59 18.87
N ASP A 217 -16.36 1.70 17.94
CA ASP A 217 -16.83 0.33 18.23
C ASP A 217 -16.44 -0.61 17.07
N PRO A 218 -15.17 -1.07 17.04
CA PRO A 218 -14.65 -1.86 15.93
C PRO A 218 -15.39 -3.20 15.76
N SER A 219 -16.03 -3.69 16.82
CA SER A 219 -16.79 -4.95 16.81
C SER A 219 -18.12 -4.88 16.05
N THR A 220 -18.63 -3.68 15.75
CA THR A 220 -19.93 -3.50 15.06
C THR A 220 -19.88 -2.63 13.81
N GLY A 221 -18.84 -1.81 13.63
CA GLY A 221 -18.75 -0.93 12.47
C GLY A 221 -17.47 -0.09 12.42
N GLY A 222 -17.44 0.85 11.47
CA GLY A 222 -16.40 1.88 11.35
C GLY A 222 -15.36 1.66 10.25
N CYS A 223 -15.22 0.42 9.76
CA CYS A 223 -14.35 0.09 8.63
C CYS A 223 -15.13 0.11 7.31
N GLY A 224 -15.23 1.27 6.66
CA GLY A 224 -15.90 1.39 5.35
C GLY A 224 -17.40 1.04 5.32
N GLY A 225 -18.05 0.98 6.49
CA GLY A 225 -19.44 0.50 6.65
C GLY A 225 -19.57 -0.93 7.18
N PHE A 226 -18.45 -1.62 7.40
CA PHE A 226 -18.35 -2.94 8.03
C PHE A 226 -17.69 -2.84 9.40
N ALA A 227 -17.74 -3.93 10.18
CA ALA A 227 -16.90 -4.09 11.37
C ALA A 227 -15.42 -4.18 10.98
N TRP A 228 -14.54 -3.90 11.92
CA TRP A 228 -13.11 -4.13 11.78
C TRP A 228 -12.80 -5.62 11.96
N THR A 229 -11.64 -6.06 11.48
CA THR A 229 -11.20 -7.45 11.62
C THR A 229 -10.40 -7.63 12.91
N ASN A 230 -10.76 -8.62 13.73
CA ASN A 230 -9.98 -9.00 14.91
C ASN A 230 -8.70 -9.75 14.51
N LEU A 231 -7.58 -9.47 15.18
CA LEU A 231 -6.32 -10.20 15.04
C LEU A 231 -5.95 -10.88 16.36
N THR A 232 -5.86 -12.21 16.34
CA THR A 232 -5.45 -13.05 17.48
C THR A 232 -4.02 -13.58 17.28
N PRO A 233 -3.07 -13.35 18.21
CA PRO A 233 -1.71 -13.92 18.18
C PRO A 233 -1.66 -15.44 18.43
#